data_AF-A0A9N9KIH0-F1
#
_entry.id   AF-A0A9N9KIH0-F1
#
_cell.length_a   1.000
_cell.length_b   1.000
_cell.length_c   1.000
_cell.angle_alpha   90.00
_cell.angle_beta   90.00
_cell.angle_gamma   90.00
#
_symmetry.space_group_name_H-M   'P 1'
#
loop_
_entity.id
_entity.type
_entity.pdbx_description
1 polymer ?
#
loop_
_entity_poly.entity_id
_entity_poly.type
_entity_poly.pdbx_seq_one_letter_code
_entity_poly.pdbx_strand_id
1 'polypeptide(L)'
;YKYNLKSNDFNISSSITHLNYIAFGPDDLTNGTSPYTVFQNQYNKFQQFRQYLIGYPNRTFQLILSVLLPTSQDLAKISPFSNVGIGQYIPNNNFVSDLVRIVTENSNSFDGIDIDYPNKLPCYPAQGTQGTQGQNFSTDNLNTVFISFLADLSNQLKKSNSSKILTVTAGQYPISNSSISDIIKFVNIQ
;
A
#
# COMPACT_ATOMS: atom_id res chain seq x y z
N TYR A 1 -10.02 7.51 5.56
CA TYR A 1 -11.00 7.23 4.47
C TYR A 1 -10.25 6.87 3.20
N LYS A 2 -10.72 5.85 2.48
CA LYS A 2 -10.19 5.48 1.16
C LYS A 2 -11.18 5.91 0.09
N TYR A 3 -10.73 6.70 -0.87
CA TYR A 3 -11.57 7.16 -1.97
C TYR A 3 -11.03 6.65 -3.30
N ASN A 4 -11.93 6.10 -4.12
CA ASN A 4 -11.69 5.89 -5.55
C ASN A 4 -12.35 7.07 -6.29
N LEU A 5 -11.59 8.12 -6.55
CA LEU A 5 -12.15 9.43 -6.89
C LEU A 5 -12.59 9.51 -8.37
N LYS A 6 -13.84 9.94 -8.60
CA LYS A 6 -14.31 10.50 -9.88
C LYS A 6 -14.29 12.03 -9.83
N SER A 7 -14.27 12.68 -10.99
CA SER A 7 -14.09 14.13 -11.16
C SER A 7 -15.12 15.03 -10.45
N ASN A 8 -16.22 14.45 -9.93
CA ASN A 8 -17.31 15.16 -9.26
C ASN A 8 -17.51 14.72 -7.80
N ASP A 9 -16.66 13.83 -7.26
CA ASP A 9 -16.85 13.22 -5.92
C ASP A 9 -16.31 14.07 -4.76
N PHE A 10 -15.89 15.29 -5.05
CA PHE A 10 -15.03 16.00 -4.14
C PHE A 10 -15.80 16.89 -3.15
N ASN A 11 -16.40 16.26 -2.15
CA ASN A 11 -16.80 16.96 -0.92
C ASN A 11 -16.00 16.37 0.26
N ILE A 12 -14.74 16.77 0.36
CA ILE A 12 -13.83 16.30 1.41
C ILE A 12 -14.07 17.12 2.68
N SER A 13 -14.54 16.47 3.75
CA SER A 13 -14.76 17.11 5.06
C SER A 13 -13.47 17.76 5.59
N SER A 14 -13.59 18.95 6.17
CA SER A 14 -12.48 19.66 6.84
C SER A 14 -11.95 18.95 8.10
N SER A 15 -12.70 17.97 8.63
CA SER A 15 -12.30 17.15 9.77
C SER A 15 -11.32 16.02 9.42
N ILE A 16 -11.07 15.77 8.13
CA ILE A 16 -10.15 14.72 7.69
C ILE A 16 -8.72 15.16 7.98
N THR A 17 -7.91 14.28 8.56
CA THR A 17 -6.47 14.50 8.80
C THR A 17 -5.57 13.70 7.86
N HIS A 18 -6.08 12.60 7.29
CA HIS A 18 -5.37 11.75 6.34
C HIS A 18 -6.34 11.25 5.25
N LEU A 19 -5.93 11.36 3.99
CA LEU A 19 -6.68 10.93 2.83
C LEU A 19 -5.89 9.88 2.05
N ASN A 20 -6.40 8.65 1.97
CA ASN A 20 -5.76 7.57 1.24
C ASN A 20 -6.26 7.59 -0.22
N TYR A 21 -5.35 7.84 -1.15
CA TYR A 21 -5.58 7.81 -2.60
C TYR A 21 -5.21 6.42 -3.13
N ILE A 22 -6.20 5.70 -3.65
CA ILE A 22 -5.97 4.39 -4.24
C ILE A 22 -5.42 4.59 -5.65
N ALA A 23 -4.11 4.41 -5.83
CA ALA A 23 -3.47 4.45 -7.14
C ALA A 23 -3.37 3.06 -7.79
N PHE A 24 -3.41 2.01 -6.97
CA PHE A 24 -3.26 0.63 -7.40
C PHE A 24 -4.42 -0.17 -6.85
N GLY A 25 -5.16 -0.83 -7.74
CA GLY A 25 -6.03 -1.95 -7.39
C GLY A 25 -5.24 -3.26 -7.22
N PRO A 26 -5.89 -4.30 -6.69
CA PRO A 26 -5.29 -5.64 -6.51
C PRO A 26 -4.59 -6.21 -7.75
N ASP A 27 -5.17 -6.01 -8.93
CA ASP A 27 -4.72 -6.66 -10.17
C ASP A 27 -3.71 -5.81 -10.96
N ASP A 28 -3.57 -4.52 -10.62
CA ASP A 28 -2.72 -3.60 -11.37
C ASP A 28 -1.22 -3.98 -11.28
N LEU A 29 -0.86 -4.76 -10.25
CA LEU A 29 0.52 -5.08 -9.88
C LEU A 29 0.91 -6.54 -10.18
N THR A 30 -0.02 -7.37 -10.69
CA THR A 30 0.17 -8.82 -10.81
C THR A 30 0.82 -9.26 -12.12
N ASN A 31 0.94 -8.36 -13.11
CA ASN A 31 1.44 -8.67 -14.45
C ASN A 31 2.95 -8.41 -14.61
N GLY A 32 3.70 -8.32 -13.51
CA GLY A 32 5.12 -7.97 -13.51
C GLY A 32 5.40 -6.53 -13.97
N THR A 33 4.36 -5.70 -14.10
CA THR A 33 4.50 -4.28 -14.42
C THR A 33 4.98 -3.53 -13.18
N SER A 34 5.91 -2.61 -13.38
CA SER A 34 6.47 -1.81 -12.29
C SER A 34 5.42 -0.85 -11.71
N PRO A 35 5.35 -0.64 -10.38
CA PRO A 35 4.44 0.32 -9.78
C PRO A 35 4.58 1.72 -10.39
N TYR A 36 5.80 2.12 -10.74
CA TYR A 36 6.05 3.42 -11.37
C TYR A 36 5.36 3.51 -12.73
N THR A 37 5.47 2.49 -13.59
CA THR A 37 4.79 2.46 -14.90
C THR A 37 3.27 2.53 -14.75
N VAL A 38 2.69 1.77 -13.82
CA VAL A 38 1.24 1.82 -13.54
C VAL A 38 0.83 3.22 -13.10
N PHE A 39 1.59 3.83 -12.20
CA PHE A 39 1.30 5.19 -11.72
C PHE A 39 1.41 6.24 -12.83
N GLN A 40 2.42 6.14 -13.71
CA GLN A 40 2.59 7.06 -14.84
C GLN A 40 1.37 7.07 -15.77
N ASN A 41 0.75 5.91 -16.01
CA ASN A 41 -0.48 5.82 -16.81
C ASN A 41 -1.67 6.57 -16.20
N GLN A 42 -1.66 6.78 -14.88
CA GLN A 42 -2.70 7.52 -14.15
C GLN A 42 -2.26 8.95 -13.76
N TYR A 43 -1.04 9.36 -14.12
CA TYR A 43 -0.43 10.60 -13.62
C TYR A 43 -1.24 11.84 -13.98
N ASN A 44 -1.83 11.90 -15.18
CA ASN A 44 -2.68 13.02 -15.58
C ASN A 44 -3.92 13.15 -14.69
N LYS A 45 -4.56 12.03 -14.33
CA LYS A 45 -5.69 12.01 -13.40
C LYS A 45 -5.26 12.46 -12.00
N PHE A 46 -4.09 12.00 -11.55
CA PHE A 46 -3.50 12.46 -10.30
C PHE A 46 -3.20 13.97 -10.30
N GLN A 47 -2.69 14.53 -11.40
CA GLN A 47 -2.48 15.98 -11.52
C GLN A 47 -3.79 16.75 -11.46
N GLN A 48 -4.86 16.29 -12.12
CA GLN A 48 -6.19 16.90 -12.01
C GLN A 48 -6.69 16.91 -10.57
N PHE A 49 -6.56 15.77 -9.87
CA PHE A 49 -6.90 15.69 -8.46
C PHE A 49 -6.06 16.63 -7.60
N ARG A 50 -4.76 16.77 -7.88
CA ARG A 50 -3.90 17.72 -7.17
C ARG A 50 -4.30 19.18 -7.39
N GLN A 51 -4.63 19.56 -8.62
CA GLN A 51 -5.12 20.90 -8.92
C GLN A 51 -6.41 21.20 -8.16
N TYR A 52 -7.30 20.21 -8.09
CA TYR A 52 -8.50 20.29 -7.29
C TYR A 52 -8.20 20.52 -5.80
N LEU A 53 -7.22 19.80 -5.22
CA LEU A 53 -6.81 19.99 -3.83
C LEU A 53 -6.14 21.34 -3.53
N ILE A 54 -5.51 21.98 -4.52
CA ILE A 54 -4.97 23.35 -4.37
C ILE A 54 -6.11 24.35 -4.15
N GLY A 55 -7.28 24.09 -4.76
CA GLY A 55 -8.50 24.88 -4.57
C GLY A 55 -9.18 24.69 -3.21
N TYR A 56 -8.62 23.89 -2.29
CA TYR A 56 -9.08 23.78 -0.90
C TYR A 56 -8.30 24.74 0.00
N PRO A 57 -8.81 25.97 0.23
CA PRO A 57 -8.20 26.84 1.22
C PRO A 57 -8.25 26.13 2.57
N ASN A 58 -7.10 25.98 3.22
CA ASN A 58 -6.92 25.29 4.49
C ASN A 58 -6.94 23.75 4.43
N ARG A 59 -6.35 23.14 3.39
CA ARG A 59 -6.00 21.71 3.44
C ARG A 59 -5.09 21.46 4.66
N THR A 60 -5.61 20.76 5.66
CA THR A 60 -4.88 20.32 6.85
C THR A 60 -4.50 18.84 6.82
N PHE A 61 -4.98 18.09 5.82
CA PHE A 61 -4.77 16.65 5.75
C PHE A 61 -3.54 16.23 4.95
N GLN A 62 -2.95 15.11 5.37
CA GLN A 62 -1.92 14.39 4.63
C GLN A 62 -2.53 13.51 3.53
N LEU A 63 -1.95 13.52 2.34
CA LEU A 63 -2.37 12.70 1.20
C LEU A 63 -1.48 11.47 1.11
N ILE A 64 -2.03 10.28 1.31
CA ILE A 64 -1.28 9.04 1.42
C ILE A 64 -1.52 8.17 0.18
N LEU A 65 -0.46 7.67 -0.44
CA LEU A 65 -0.53 6.72 -1.56
C LEU A 65 -0.98 5.36 -1.00
N SER A 66 -2.16 4.89 -1.36
CA SER A 66 -2.67 3.58 -0.93
C SER A 66 -2.40 2.52 -2.00
N VAL A 67 -1.75 1.43 -1.57
CA VAL A 67 -1.39 0.27 -2.37
C VAL A 67 -2.25 -0.90 -1.93
N LEU A 68 -3.22 -1.29 -2.77
CA LEU A 68 -4.06 -2.45 -2.51
C LEU A 68 -3.33 -3.70 -3.01
N LEU A 69 -2.76 -4.47 -2.07
CA LEU A 69 -2.19 -5.76 -2.42
C LEU A 69 -3.31 -6.77 -2.72
N PRO A 70 -3.13 -7.64 -3.74
CA PRO A 70 -4.06 -8.71 -4.02
C PRO A 70 -4.08 -9.75 -2.91
N THR A 71 -5.23 -10.40 -2.80
CA THR A 71 -5.39 -11.60 -1.97
C THR A 71 -4.99 -12.83 -2.77
N SER A 72 -4.53 -13.91 -2.13
CA SER A 72 -4.27 -15.23 -2.74
C SER A 72 -3.01 -15.33 -3.63
N GLN A 73 -2.98 -16.30 -4.57
CA GLN A 73 -1.87 -16.64 -5.47
C GLN A 73 -1.32 -15.45 -6.27
N ASP A 74 -2.15 -14.45 -6.55
CA ASP A 74 -1.73 -13.24 -7.26
C ASP A 74 -0.74 -12.40 -6.45
N LEU A 75 -0.73 -12.52 -5.11
CA LEU A 75 0.28 -11.90 -4.27
C LEU A 75 1.69 -12.40 -4.62
N ALA A 76 1.85 -13.70 -4.89
CA ALA A 76 3.14 -14.27 -5.27
C ALA A 76 3.62 -13.83 -6.67
N LYS A 77 2.77 -13.17 -7.46
CA LYS A 77 3.18 -12.54 -8.72
C LYS A 77 3.88 -11.19 -8.50
N ILE A 78 3.77 -10.62 -7.30
CA ILE A 78 4.45 -9.39 -6.92
C ILE A 78 5.83 -9.74 -6.34
N SER A 79 6.89 -9.18 -6.90
CA SER A 79 8.29 -9.56 -6.60
C SER A 79 8.66 -9.67 -5.10
N PRO A 80 8.30 -8.73 -4.22
CA PRO A 80 8.52 -8.84 -2.77
C PRO A 80 7.95 -10.12 -2.12
N PHE A 81 6.89 -10.67 -2.72
CA PHE A 81 6.09 -11.77 -2.19
C PHE A 81 6.23 -13.07 -3.00
N SER A 82 7.12 -13.14 -4.00
CA SER A 82 7.24 -14.32 -4.87
C SER A 82 7.54 -15.62 -4.12
N ASN A 83 8.23 -15.53 -2.99
CA ASN A 83 8.56 -16.67 -2.12
C ASN A 83 7.74 -16.70 -0.83
N VAL A 84 6.55 -16.08 -0.80
CA VAL A 84 5.67 -16.07 0.38
C VAL A 84 5.20 -17.46 0.78
N GLY A 85 5.15 -18.43 -0.14
CA GLY A 85 4.87 -19.83 0.19
C GLY A 85 5.84 -20.46 1.19
N ILE A 86 7.09 -19.98 1.23
CA ILE A 86 8.15 -20.45 2.15
C ILE A 86 8.59 -19.37 3.15
N GLY A 87 7.84 -18.27 3.27
CA GLY A 87 8.12 -17.21 4.25
C GLY A 87 9.36 -16.36 3.94
N GLN A 88 9.80 -16.31 2.69
CA GLN A 88 11.01 -15.57 2.31
C GLN A 88 10.69 -14.28 1.56
N TYR A 89 11.23 -13.16 2.08
CA TYR A 89 11.17 -11.85 1.46
C TYR A 89 12.31 -11.66 0.45
N ILE A 90 12.01 -11.02 -0.68
CA ILE A 90 13.02 -10.65 -1.69
C ILE A 90 13.41 -9.18 -1.53
N PRO A 91 14.58 -8.84 -0.95
CA PRO A 91 15.03 -7.46 -0.81
C PRO A 91 15.53 -6.87 -2.13
N ASN A 92 15.76 -5.55 -2.15
CA ASN A 92 16.34 -4.83 -3.30
C ASN A 92 15.59 -5.04 -4.62
N ASN A 93 14.27 -5.18 -4.54
CA ASN A 93 13.40 -5.29 -5.70
C ASN A 93 13.01 -3.90 -6.21
N ASN A 94 12.72 -3.80 -7.51
CA ASN A 94 12.29 -2.55 -8.13
C ASN A 94 10.92 -2.07 -7.62
N PHE A 95 10.12 -2.97 -7.02
CA PHE A 95 8.79 -2.64 -6.53
C PHE A 95 8.87 -1.65 -5.35
N VAL A 96 9.72 -1.91 -4.35
CA VAL A 96 9.93 -0.98 -3.22
C VAL A 96 10.52 0.35 -3.70
N SER A 97 11.55 0.30 -4.57
CA SER A 97 12.16 1.52 -5.08
C SER A 97 11.18 2.38 -5.86
N ASP A 98 10.30 1.77 -6.65
CA ASP A 98 9.28 2.48 -7.42
C ASP A 98 8.25 3.16 -6.52
N LEU A 99 7.79 2.48 -5.47
CA LEU A 99 6.87 3.09 -4.50
C LEU A 99 7.49 4.30 -3.80
N VAL A 100 8.74 4.18 -3.35
CA VAL A 100 9.50 5.30 -2.76
C VAL A 100 9.64 6.43 -3.77
N ARG A 101 10.05 6.09 -4.99
CA ARG A 101 10.24 7.04 -6.09
C ARG A 101 8.97 7.86 -6.37
N ILE A 102 7.81 7.23 -6.42
CA ILE A 102 6.51 7.90 -6.65
C ILE A 102 6.27 9.01 -5.62
N VAL A 103 6.57 8.74 -4.33
CA VAL A 103 6.30 9.67 -3.23
C VAL A 103 7.43 10.67 -2.97
N THR A 104 8.64 10.46 -3.51
CA THR A 104 9.79 11.34 -3.28
C THR A 104 10.18 12.22 -4.47
N GLU A 105 10.08 11.76 -5.72
CA GLU A 105 10.60 12.50 -6.89
C GLU A 105 9.73 13.69 -7.28
N ASN A 106 8.45 13.69 -6.93
CA ASN A 106 7.52 14.72 -7.31
C ASN A 106 7.41 15.73 -6.16
N SER A 107 7.90 16.95 -6.37
CA SER A 107 8.11 18.01 -5.36
C SER A 107 6.87 18.49 -4.57
N ASN A 108 5.71 17.86 -4.77
CA ASN A 108 4.44 18.09 -4.05
C ASN A 108 3.57 16.80 -4.03
N SER A 109 4.21 15.64 -4.06
CA SER A 109 3.54 14.33 -4.03
C SER A 109 3.30 13.84 -2.62
N PHE A 110 2.46 12.80 -2.55
CA PHE A 110 1.98 12.08 -1.36
C PHE A 110 2.83 12.27 -0.12
N ASP A 111 2.20 12.50 1.02
CA ASP A 111 2.81 12.65 2.35
C ASP A 111 3.22 11.30 2.97
N GLY A 112 2.87 10.18 2.33
CA GLY A 112 3.23 8.85 2.79
C GLY A 112 2.70 7.74 1.90
N ILE A 113 2.89 6.51 2.37
CA ILE A 113 2.41 5.28 1.74
C ILE A 113 1.54 4.52 2.76
N ASP A 114 0.42 3.96 2.29
CA ASP A 114 -0.47 3.04 3.00
C ASP A 114 -0.44 1.72 2.26
N ILE A 115 -0.11 0.64 2.96
CA ILE A 115 -0.13 -0.71 2.40
C ILE A 115 -1.33 -1.46 2.97
N ASP A 116 -2.16 -2.01 2.09
CA ASP A 116 -3.24 -2.88 2.51
C ASP A 116 -2.72 -4.28 2.81
N TYR A 117 -2.99 -4.75 4.03
CA TYR A 117 -2.67 -6.11 4.40
C TYR A 117 -3.51 -7.10 3.56
N PRO A 118 -2.88 -8.07 2.87
CA PRO A 118 -3.58 -8.99 1.97
C PRO A 118 -4.65 -9.84 2.66
N ASN A 119 -4.44 -10.20 3.93
CA ASN A 119 -5.36 -11.05 4.68
C ASN A 119 -6.17 -10.23 5.70
N LYS A 120 -6.72 -9.08 5.30
CA LYS A 120 -7.49 -8.21 6.21
C LYS A 120 -8.97 -8.63 6.38
N LEU A 121 -9.53 -9.43 5.48
CA LEU A 121 -10.94 -9.83 5.50
C LEU A 121 -11.12 -11.36 5.68
N PRO A 122 -12.10 -11.82 6.50
CA PRO A 122 -12.30 -13.24 6.83
C PRO A 122 -12.80 -14.12 5.68
N CYS A 123 -13.44 -13.53 4.66
CA CYS A 123 -13.91 -14.26 3.47
C CYS A 123 -12.78 -14.71 2.52
N TYR A 124 -11.53 -14.33 2.81
CA TYR A 124 -10.34 -14.79 2.11
C TYR A 124 -9.56 -15.71 3.06
N PRO A 125 -10.02 -16.94 3.30
CA PRO A 125 -9.44 -17.77 4.35
C PRO A 125 -7.96 -18.06 4.05
N ALA A 126 -7.10 -17.60 4.96
CA ALA A 126 -5.72 -18.07 5.06
C ALA A 126 -5.62 -19.53 5.58
N GLN A 127 -6.73 -20.27 5.72
CA GLN A 127 -6.70 -21.63 6.24
C GLN A 127 -7.72 -22.55 5.58
N GLY A 128 -7.21 -23.59 4.92
CA GLY A 128 -7.59 -24.98 5.19
C GLY A 128 -8.99 -25.49 4.82
N THR A 129 -10.00 -24.67 4.52
CA THR A 129 -11.29 -25.19 4.07
C THR A 129 -11.26 -25.38 2.56
N GLN A 130 -11.19 -26.66 2.16
CA GLN A 130 -11.24 -27.11 0.79
C GLN A 130 -12.42 -26.47 0.04
N GLY A 131 -12.09 -25.60 -0.89
CA GLY A 131 -13.04 -24.91 -1.76
C GLY A 131 -12.30 -24.20 -2.88
N THR A 132 -11.72 -24.98 -3.79
CA THR A 132 -11.27 -24.61 -5.15
C THR A 132 -10.30 -23.42 -5.33
N GLN A 133 -9.05 -23.80 -5.60
CA GLN A 133 -8.04 -23.13 -6.45
C GLN A 133 -7.59 -21.69 -6.09
N GLY A 134 -6.65 -21.62 -5.15
CA GLY A 134 -5.64 -20.58 -5.05
C GLY A 134 -4.63 -21.03 -3.98
N GLN A 135 -3.33 -20.88 -4.18
CA GLN A 135 -2.36 -21.27 -3.15
C GLN A 135 -2.65 -20.51 -1.85
N ASN A 136 -3.00 -21.24 -0.79
CA ASN A 136 -3.15 -20.71 0.55
C ASN A 136 -1.76 -20.60 1.19
N PHE A 137 -1.27 -19.38 1.40
CA PHE A 137 -0.07 -19.16 2.20
C PHE A 137 -0.41 -19.35 3.68
N SER A 138 0.49 -19.95 4.46
CA SER A 138 0.31 -19.93 5.92
C SER A 138 0.33 -18.47 6.41
N THR A 139 -0.49 -18.15 7.40
CA THR A 139 -0.55 -16.81 7.99
C THR A 139 0.83 -16.37 8.50
N ASP A 140 1.61 -17.30 9.06
CA ASP A 140 2.95 -17.01 9.58
C ASP A 140 3.93 -16.61 8.47
N ASN A 141 3.91 -17.33 7.34
CA ASN A 141 4.77 -17.00 6.20
C ASN A 141 4.37 -15.66 5.59
N LEU A 142 3.07 -15.40 5.44
CA LEU A 142 2.56 -14.11 4.97
C LEU A 142 2.99 -12.97 5.89
N ASN A 143 2.82 -13.13 7.21
CA ASN A 143 3.22 -12.12 8.19
C ASN A 143 4.72 -11.83 8.12
N THR A 144 5.54 -12.89 8.07
CA THR A 144 7.01 -12.77 7.98
C THR A 144 7.43 -11.95 6.76
N VAL A 145 6.90 -12.28 5.58
CA VAL A 145 7.23 -11.56 4.34
C VAL A 145 6.68 -10.14 4.36
N PHE A 146 5.44 -9.95 4.83
CA PHE A 146 4.80 -8.63 4.87
C PHE A 146 5.55 -7.66 5.80
N ILE A 147 5.96 -8.10 6.98
CA ILE A 147 6.73 -7.27 7.91
C ILE A 147 8.10 -6.92 7.33
N SER A 148 8.77 -7.89 6.68
CA SER A 148 10.07 -7.65 6.03
C SER A 148 9.94 -6.64 4.88
N PHE A 149 8.87 -6.73 4.10
CA PHE A 149 8.52 -5.76 3.06
C PHE A 149 8.31 -4.35 3.64
N LEU A 150 7.52 -4.22 4.71
CA LEU A 150 7.30 -2.92 5.37
C LEU A 150 8.60 -2.34 5.94
N ALA A 151 9.46 -3.19 6.52
CA ALA A 151 10.75 -2.78 7.05
C ALA A 151 11.68 -2.25 5.95
N ASP A 152 11.76 -2.93 4.80
CA ASP A 152 12.54 -2.47 3.65
C ASP A 152 11.99 -1.13 3.12
N LEU A 153 10.67 -1.03 2.94
CA LEU A 153 10.04 0.21 2.50
C LEU A 153 10.31 1.38 3.46
N SER A 154 10.16 1.17 4.77
CA SER A 154 10.45 2.17 5.80
C SER A 154 11.91 2.60 5.77
N ASN A 155 12.84 1.65 5.60
CA ASN A 155 14.27 1.94 5.51
C ASN A 155 14.61 2.76 4.25
N GLN A 156 13.99 2.48 3.11
CA GLN A 156 14.23 3.22 1.88
C GLN A 156 13.65 4.66 1.95
N LEU A 157 12.48 4.84 2.58
CA LEU A 157 11.95 6.18 2.89
C LEU A 157 12.90 6.97 3.81
N LYS A 158 13.47 6.33 4.84
CA LYS A 158 14.46 6.97 5.73
C LYS A 158 15.76 7.33 4.99
N LYS A 159 16.28 6.44 4.13
CA LYS A 159 17.50 6.67 3.32
C LYS A 159 17.37 7.83 2.34
N SER A 160 16.16 8.09 1.85
CA SER A 160 15.89 9.25 0.98
C SER A 160 15.75 10.57 1.76
N ASN A 161 16.10 10.60 3.06
CA ASN A 161 15.93 11.74 3.96
C ASN A 161 14.52 12.32 3.91
N SER A 162 13.53 11.44 3.72
CA SER A 162 12.16 11.82 3.45
C SER A 162 11.37 11.97 4.75
N SER A 163 10.48 12.97 4.84
CA SER A 163 9.54 13.12 5.95
C SER A 163 8.27 12.27 5.81
N LYS A 164 8.24 11.38 4.81
CA LYS A 164 7.07 10.61 4.39
C LYS A 164 6.76 9.51 5.40
N ILE A 165 5.48 9.35 5.69
CA ILE A 165 5.03 8.33 6.64
C ILE A 165 4.73 7.00 5.94
N LEU A 166 4.88 5.90 6.68
CA LEU A 166 4.38 4.59 6.27
C LEU A 166 3.22 4.20 7.18
N THR A 167 2.13 3.73 6.62
CA THR A 167 0.92 3.31 7.32
C THR A 167 0.45 1.99 6.76
N VAL A 168 -0.42 1.30 7.49
CA VAL A 168 -0.99 0.02 7.06
C VAL A 168 -2.48 0.04 7.27
N THR A 169 -3.23 -0.55 6.35
CA THR A 169 -4.62 -0.91 6.60
C THR A 169 -4.74 -2.41 6.87
N ALA A 170 -5.21 -2.76 8.07
CA ALA A 170 -5.47 -4.12 8.52
C ALA A 170 -6.97 -4.31 8.80
N GLY A 171 -7.36 -5.54 9.11
CA GLY A 171 -8.75 -5.86 9.47
C GLY A 171 -8.76 -6.88 10.61
N GLN A 172 -9.56 -7.93 10.50
CA GLN A 172 -9.79 -8.86 11.61
C GLN A 172 -8.53 -9.62 12.06
N TYR A 173 -7.58 -9.86 11.14
CA TYR A 173 -6.37 -10.61 11.45
C TYR A 173 -5.24 -9.69 11.92
N PRO A 174 -4.64 -9.95 13.10
CA PRO A 174 -3.59 -9.11 13.65
C PRO A 174 -2.28 -9.27 12.88
N ILE A 175 -1.59 -8.15 12.68
CA ILE A 175 -0.19 -8.16 12.25
C ILE A 175 0.65 -8.32 13.52
N SER A 176 1.04 -9.55 13.84
CA SER A 176 1.75 -9.85 15.09
C SER A 176 3.25 -9.59 14.95
N ASN A 177 3.73 -8.40 15.33
CA ASN A 177 5.16 -8.15 15.55
C ASN A 177 5.38 -6.90 16.43
N SER A 178 6.17 -7.04 17.50
CA SER A 178 6.51 -5.95 18.42
C SER A 178 7.28 -4.80 17.76
N SER A 179 8.02 -5.07 16.69
CA SER A 179 8.83 -4.07 15.97
C SER A 179 8.03 -3.26 14.96
N ILE A 180 6.74 -3.57 14.74
CA ILE A 180 5.95 -2.87 13.73
C ILE A 180 5.77 -1.38 14.04
N SER A 181 5.74 -1.00 15.34
CA SER A 181 5.66 0.39 15.77
C SER A 181 6.86 1.25 15.37
N ASP A 182 8.02 0.62 15.11
CA ASP A 182 9.24 1.32 14.65
C ASP A 182 9.26 1.50 13.12
N ILE A 183 8.38 0.76 12.44
CA ILE A 183 8.30 0.66 10.98
C ILE A 183 7.21 1.58 10.44
N ILE A 184 6.04 1.60 11.08
CA ILE A 184 4.83 2.32 10.62
C ILE A 184 4.35 3.36 11.62
N LYS A 185 3.69 4.41 11.14
CA LYS A 185 3.19 5.53 11.94
C LYS A 185 1.89 5.20 12.68
N PHE A 186 0.94 4.56 12.00
CA PHE A 186 -0.32 4.08 12.58
C PHE A 186 -0.94 2.99 11.69
N VAL A 187 -1.92 2.29 12.25
CA VAL A 187 -2.72 1.26 11.57
C VAL A 187 -4.15 1.75 11.40
N ASN A 188 -4.69 1.67 10.18
CA ASN A 188 -6.12 1.80 9.91
C ASN A 188 -6.77 0.42 10.09
N ILE A 189 -7.72 0.28 11.01
CA ILE A 189 -8.51 -0.96 11.19
C ILE A 189 -9.80 -0.84 10.39
N GLN A 190 -10.07 -1.83 9.55
CA GLN A 190 -11.27 -1.96 8.74
C GLN A 190 -12.25 -2.97 9.32
#